data_AF-A0A6S6S659-F1
#
_entry.id   AF-A0A6S6S659-F1
#
_cell.length_a   1.000
_cell.length_b   1.000
_cell.length_c   1.000
_cell.angle_alpha   90.00
_cell.angle_beta   90.00
_cell.angle_gamma   90.00
#
_symmetry.space_group_name_H-M   'P 1'
#
loop_
_entity.id
_entity.type
_entity.pdbx_description
1 polymer ?
#
loop_
_entity_poly.entity_id
_entity_poly.type
_entity_poly.pdbx_seq_one_letter_code
_entity_poly.pdbx_strand_id
1 'polypeptide(L)'
;MKLSSPLLSCLLNFLLGAAWAFALAGATIVFYLYLEIGFIYAIFSALIATLPGLFLVLFIEYFFMKQETLSELKKQTELLEELTRKS
;
A
#
# COMPACT_ATOMS: atom_id res chain seq x y z
N MET A 1 -7.36 -2.45 5.45
CA MET A 1 -8.70 -2.20 4.86
C MET A 1 -9.41 -3.53 4.60
N LYS A 2 -10.75 -3.56 4.61
CA LYS A 2 -11.54 -4.79 4.46
C LYS A 2 -12.22 -4.81 3.09
N LEU A 3 -11.74 -5.65 2.18
CA LEU A 3 -12.32 -5.80 0.84
C LEU A 3 -13.45 -6.83 0.82
N SER A 4 -14.28 -6.79 -0.22
CA SER A 4 -15.40 -7.73 -0.42
C SER A 4 -14.96 -9.19 -0.47
N SER A 5 -13.76 -9.46 -1.01
CA SER A 5 -13.18 -10.80 -0.99
C SER A 5 -12.19 -10.93 0.19
N PRO A 6 -12.40 -11.89 1.12
CA PRO A 6 -11.61 -12.01 2.34
C PRO A 6 -10.15 -12.42 2.06
N LEU A 7 -9.91 -13.29 1.07
CA LEU A 7 -8.56 -13.75 0.72
C LEU A 7 -7.73 -12.61 0.13
N LEU A 8 -8.29 -11.84 -0.81
CA LEU A 8 -7.61 -10.69 -1.40
C LEU A 8 -7.32 -9.62 -0.34
N SER A 9 -8.28 -9.38 0.56
CA SER A 9 -8.08 -8.49 1.70
C SER A 9 -6.92 -8.95 2.59
N CYS A 10 -6.81 -10.24 2.89
CA CYS A 10 -5.72 -10.79 3.68
C CYS A 10 -4.37 -10.61 2.97
N LEU A 11 -4.31 -10.98 1.69
CA LEU A 11 -3.09 -10.89 0.88
C LEU A 11 -2.58 -9.44 0.77
N LEU A 12 -3.44 -8.49 0.40
CA LEU A 12 -3.01 -7.10 0.27
C LEU A 12 -2.60 -6.48 1.60
N ASN A 13 -3.29 -6.80 2.71
CA ASN A 13 -2.88 -6.30 4.02
C ASN A 13 -1.52 -6.90 4.44
N PHE A 14 -1.25 -8.17 4.13
CA PHE A 14 0.06 -8.78 4.35
C PHE A 14 1.14 -8.11 3.48
N LEU A 15 0.89 -7.91 2.19
CA LEU A 15 1.81 -7.21 1.28
C LEU A 15 2.07 -5.78 1.74
N LEU A 16 1.06 -5.05 2.22
CA LEU A 16 1.20 -3.70 2.74
C LEU A 16 2.11 -3.68 3.97
N GLY A 17 1.91 -4.63 4.89
CA GLY A 17 2.79 -4.82 6.04
C GLY A 17 4.23 -5.16 5.63
N ALA A 18 4.41 -6.04 4.65
CA ALA A 18 5.72 -6.38 4.11
C ALA A 18 6.41 -5.18 3.45
N ALA A 19 5.68 -4.35 2.70
CA ALA A 19 6.20 -3.13 2.09
C ALA A 19 6.70 -2.13 3.14
N TRP A 20 5.95 -1.93 4.22
CA TRP A 20 6.40 -1.14 5.38
C TRP A 20 7.63 -1.73 6.07
N ALA A 21 7.67 -3.05 6.25
CA ALA A 21 8.83 -3.73 6.80
C ALA A 21 10.07 -3.54 5.92
N PHE A 22 9.95 -3.65 4.60
CA PHE A 22 11.03 -3.37 3.66
C PHE A 22 11.50 -1.92 3.73
N ALA A 23 10.58 -0.96 3.80
CA ALA A 23 10.92 0.45 3.93
C ALA A 23 11.75 0.72 5.20
N LEU A 24 11.27 0.22 6.35
CA LEU A 24 11.95 0.41 7.64
C LEU A 24 13.28 -0.35 7.71
N ALA A 25 13.29 -1.63 7.31
CA ALA A 25 14.50 -2.44 7.31
C ALA A 25 15.57 -1.85 6.39
N GLY A 26 15.18 -1.43 5.17
CA GLY A 26 16.09 -0.77 4.23
C GLY A 26 16.69 0.51 4.81
N ALA A 27 15.87 1.36 5.41
CA ALA A 27 16.34 2.58 6.07
C ALA A 27 17.31 2.27 7.21
N THR A 28 16.97 1.33 8.10
CA THR A 28 17.80 0.97 9.26
C THR A 28 19.13 0.34 8.83
N ILE A 29 19.12 -0.60 7.89
CA ILE A 29 20.33 -1.26 7.39
C ILE A 29 21.27 -0.22 6.77
N VAL A 30 20.75 0.63 5.89
CA VAL A 30 21.55 1.66 5.22
C VAL A 30 22.05 2.71 6.22
N PHE A 31 21.24 3.10 7.20
CA PHE A 31 21.68 4.02 8.26
C PHE A 31 22.94 3.50 8.99
N TYR A 32 22.91 2.25 9.45
CA TYR A 32 24.06 1.68 10.17
C TYR A 32 25.27 1.44 9.27
N LEU A 33 25.06 1.07 8.00
CA LEU A 33 26.15 0.92 7.03
C LEU A 33 26.92 2.23 6.77
N TYR A 34 26.22 3.35 6.77
CA TYR A 34 26.81 4.66 6.44
C TYR A 34 27.12 5.53 7.66
N LEU A 35 26.86 5.02 8.87
CA LEU A 35 27.10 5.75 10.12
C LEU A 35 28.57 6.13 10.30
N GLU A 36 29.49 5.25 9.87
CA GLU A 36 30.94 5.49 9.93
C GLU A 36 31.42 6.62 9.00
N ILE A 37 30.72 6.87 7.89
CA ILE A 37 31.04 7.95 6.95
C ILE A 37 30.61 9.30 7.51
N GLY A 38 29.50 9.33 8.26
CA GLY A 38 29.05 10.50 8.99
C GLY A 38 27.54 10.53 9.17
N PHE A 39 27.11 11.07 10.30
CA PHE A 39 25.71 11.07 10.72
C PHE A 39 24.75 11.70 9.69
N ILE A 40 25.13 12.85 9.12
CA ILE A 40 24.29 13.54 8.11
C ILE A 40 24.14 12.66 6.87
N TYR A 41 25.24 12.12 6.36
CA TYR A 41 25.24 11.27 5.17
C TYR A 41 24.39 10.02 5.40
N ALA A 42 24.52 9.37 6.57
CA ALA A 42 23.74 8.20 6.96
C ALA A 42 22.22 8.45 6.95
N ILE A 43 21.77 9.61 7.43
CA ILE A 43 20.35 10.00 7.40
C ILE A 43 19.85 10.13 5.96
N PHE A 44 20.59 10.85 5.10
CA PHE A 44 20.18 11.04 3.71
C PHE A 44 20.16 9.72 2.94
N SER A 45 21.17 8.88 3.11
CA SER A 45 21.21 7.56 2.47
C SER A 45 20.07 6.66 2.96
N ALA A 46 19.77 6.68 4.26
CA ALA A 46 18.67 5.92 4.83
C ALA A 46 17.31 6.37 4.26
N LEU A 47 17.10 7.68 4.13
CA LEU A 47 15.87 8.23 3.55
C LEU A 47 15.69 7.81 2.09
N ILE A 48 16.77 7.82 1.30
CA ILE A 48 16.76 7.32 -0.09
C ILE A 48 16.45 5.81 -0.12
N ALA A 49 17.02 5.03 0.81
CA ALA A 49 16.79 3.60 0.91
C ALA A 49 15.34 3.22 1.27
N THR A 50 14.60 4.12 1.92
CA THR A 50 13.17 3.94 2.21
C THR A 50 12.29 4.04 0.95
N LEU A 51 12.75 4.75 -0.09
CA LEU A 51 11.93 5.08 -1.27
C LEU A 51 11.33 3.86 -2.00
N PRO A 52 12.09 2.76 -2.26
CA PRO A 52 11.51 1.58 -2.90
C PRO A 52 10.39 0.94 -2.07
N GLY A 53 10.54 0.89 -0.74
CA GLY A 53 9.52 0.37 0.16
C GLY A 53 8.27 1.24 0.18
N LEU A 54 8.44 2.57 0.23
CA LEU A 54 7.31 3.51 0.16
C LEU A 54 6.60 3.48 -1.20
N PHE A 55 7.35 3.29 -2.28
CA PHE A 55 6.76 3.10 -3.60
C PHE A 55 5.85 1.85 -3.62
N LEU A 56 6.28 0.75 -3.01
CA LEU A 56 5.44 -0.45 -2.87
C LEU A 56 4.21 -0.19 -2.00
N VAL A 57 4.34 0.55 -0.89
CA VAL A 57 3.20 0.96 -0.04
C VAL A 57 2.17 1.71 -0.89
N LEU A 58 2.59 2.75 -1.61
CA LEU A 58 1.70 3.54 -2.47
C LEU A 58 1.04 2.69 -3.56
N PHE A 59 1.80 1.79 -4.18
CA PHE A 59 1.27 0.90 -5.21
C PHE A 59 0.16 -0.02 -4.66
N ILE A 60 0.37 -0.59 -3.47
CA ILE A 60 -0.62 -1.48 -2.83
C ILE A 60 -1.84 -0.68 -2.36
N GLU A 61 -1.65 0.50 -1.79
CA GLU A 61 -2.75 1.40 -1.41
C GLU A 61 -3.59 1.84 -2.61
N TYR A 62 -2.94 2.16 -3.74
CA TYR A 62 -3.64 2.45 -4.98
C TYR A 62 -4.50 1.27 -5.43
N PHE A 63 -3.98 0.05 -5.32
CA PHE A 63 -4.73 -1.15 -5.66
C PHE A 63 -5.95 -1.34 -4.74
N PHE A 64 -5.81 -1.10 -3.43
CA PHE A 64 -6.93 -1.11 -2.48
C PHE A 64 -8.04 -0.13 -2.91
N MET A 65 -7.66 1.11 -3.19
CA MET A 65 -8.61 2.16 -3.60
C MET A 65 -9.35 1.77 -4.88
N LYS A 66 -8.65 1.22 -5.89
CA LYS A 66 -9.29 0.78 -7.13
C LYS A 66 -10.27 -0.37 -6.93
N GLN A 67 -9.95 -1.33 -6.05
CA GLN A 67 -10.86 -2.43 -5.76
C GLN A 67 -12.11 -1.95 -5.01
N GLU A 68 -11.96 -0.98 -4.11
CA GLU A 68 -13.08 -0.35 -3.41
C GLU A 68 -14.00 0.38 -4.37
N THR A 69 -13.44 1.25 -5.23
CA THR A 69 -14.18 1.95 -6.29
C THR A 69 -14.94 0.96 -7.19
N LEU A 70 -14.31 -0.12 -7.62
CA LEU A 70 -14.99 -1.16 -8.43
C LEU A 70 -16.16 -1.79 -7.69
N SER A 71 -16.01 -2.04 -6.39
CA SER A 71 -17.08 -2.62 -5.57
C SER A 71 -18.26 -1.66 -5.38
N GLU A 72 -17.98 -0.36 -5.25
CA GLU A 72 -19.01 0.68 -5.16
C GLU A 72 -19.75 0.86 -6.49
N LEU A 73 -19.04 0.87 -7.62
CA LEU A 73 -19.66 0.94 -8.94
C LEU A 73 -20.63 -0.23 -9.16
N LYS A 74 -20.24 -1.46 -8.81
CA LYS A 74 -21.13 -2.63 -8.93
C LYS A 74 -22.41 -2.47 -8.12
N LYS A 75 -22.30 -2.01 -6.87
CA LYS A 75 -23.48 -1.74 -6.02
C LYS A 75 -24.37 -0.66 -6.62
N GLN A 76 -23.79 0.40 -7.17
CA GLN A 76 -24.55 1.47 -7.83
C GLN A 76 -25.27 0.96 -9.07
N THR A 77 -24.63 0.10 -9.88
CA THR A 77 -25.27 -0.52 -11.05
C THR A 77 -26.44 -1.41 -10.64
N GLU A 78 -26.27 -2.26 -9.62
CA GLU A 78 -27.35 -3.10 -9.08
C GLU A 78 -28.55 -2.26 -8.62
N LEU A 79 -28.30 -1.18 -7.86
CA LEU A 79 -29.35 -0.27 -7.41
C LEU A 79 -30.08 0.42 -8.58
N LEU A 80 -29.35 0.81 -9.63
CA LEU A 80 -29.94 1.45 -10.81
C LEU A 80 -30.82 0.47 -11.60
N GLU A 81 -30.41 -0.79 -11.71
CA GLU A 81 -31.20 -1.85 -12.34
C GLU A 81 -32.49 -2.13 -11.57
N GLU A 82 -32.44 -2.16 -10.24
CA GLU A 82 -33.63 -2.32 -9.39
C GLU A 82 -34.63 -1.17 -9.56
N LEU A 83 -34.14 0.07 -9.58
CA LEU A 83 -34.98 1.26 -9.81
C LEU A 83 -35.64 1.21 -11.18
N THR A 84 -34.89 0.82 -12.21
CA THR A 84 -35.39 0.71 -13.58
C THR A 84 -36.44 -0.39 -13.72
N ARG A 85 -36.29 -1.52 -13.01
CA ARG A 85 -37.25 -2.63 -13.03
C ARG A 85 -38.55 -2.33 -12.27
N LYS A 86 -38.51 -1.38 -11.33
CA LYS A 86 -39.65 -1.00 -10.47
C LYS A 86 -40.49 0.15 -11.05
N SER A 87 -39.96 0.87 -12.05
CA SER A 87 -40.68 1.88 -12.84
C SER A 87 -41.43 1.28 -14.02
#